data_AF-A0A0A0K4E1-F1
#
_entry.id   AF-A0A0A0K4E1-F1
#
_cell.length_a   1.000
_cell.length_b   1.000
_cell.length_c   1.000
_cell.angle_alpha   90.00
_cell.angle_beta   90.00
_cell.angle_gamma   90.00
#
_symmetry.space_group_name_H-M   'P 1'
#
loop_
_entity.id
_entity.type
_entity.pdbx_description
1 polymer ?
#
loop_
_entity_poly.entity_id
_entity_poly.type
_entity_poly.pdbx_seq_one_letter_code
_entity_poly.pdbx_strand_id
1 'polypeptide(L)'
;MFHSCCSSQMRTIGAFRPQLTQLLNPSCFRSFKVRALSSSSLPSSNQSRGGLPRFFSQVLPSYKGDVIRLEGDEVWHMTKVLRLKTDDRVELFNGNGGLVEGSIKNIRVNGLEILAMEEPKSVLPQSTQWHVFAACGTLKGGRADWLVEKCTELGASSVTPLLTERCPTISDNRVQRFERIALAATKQCQRLHQMNLNSPLKIDGLLPFQLQKRRRL
;
A
#
# COMPACT_ATOMS: atom_id res chain seq x y z
N MET A 1 -76.54 8.26 -25.49
CA MET A 1 -76.07 6.90 -25.84
C MET A 1 -74.90 6.56 -24.93
N PHE A 2 -74.81 5.28 -24.58
CA PHE A 2 -74.10 4.68 -23.45
C PHE A 2 -72.56 4.68 -23.47
N HIS A 3 -71.98 4.58 -22.25
CA HIS A 3 -70.69 4.00 -21.78
C HIS A 3 -69.36 4.39 -22.50
N SER A 4 -68.21 4.63 -21.84
CA SER A 4 -67.53 3.94 -20.73
C SER A 4 -66.41 4.87 -20.18
N CYS A 5 -66.38 5.22 -18.89
CA CYS A 5 -65.53 4.62 -17.84
C CYS A 5 -64.05 4.35 -18.22
N CYS A 6 -63.13 5.15 -17.66
CA CYS A 6 -61.84 4.63 -17.18
C CYS A 6 -61.37 5.46 -15.98
N SER A 7 -61.16 4.76 -14.88
CA SER A 7 -60.75 5.23 -13.57
C SER A 7 -59.24 5.12 -13.43
N SER A 8 -58.64 6.00 -12.64
CA SER A 8 -57.83 5.63 -11.46
C SER A 8 -56.52 6.41 -11.28
N GLN A 9 -56.59 7.31 -10.28
CA GLN A 9 -55.71 7.42 -9.11
C GLN A 9 -54.23 7.82 -9.27
N MET A 10 -54.00 9.06 -8.84
CA MET A 10 -52.79 9.53 -8.16
C MET A 10 -52.41 8.58 -7.01
N ARG A 11 -51.14 8.15 -6.96
CA ARG A 11 -50.56 7.46 -5.80
C ARG A 11 -49.50 8.34 -5.15
N THR A 12 -49.76 8.66 -3.89
CA THR A 12 -48.90 9.32 -2.93
C THR A 12 -47.70 8.42 -2.58
N ILE A 13 -46.50 8.98 -2.61
CA ILE A 13 -45.25 8.29 -2.26
C ILE A 13 -45.19 8.13 -0.74
N GLY A 14 -45.34 6.89 -0.26
CA GLY A 14 -45.16 6.53 1.15
C GLY A 14 -43.68 6.48 1.53
N ALA A 15 -43.37 6.98 2.73
CA ALA A 15 -42.05 6.98 3.34
C ALA A 15 -41.56 5.54 3.60
N PHE A 16 -40.43 5.17 2.97
CA PHE A 16 -39.79 3.88 3.17
C PHE A 16 -38.71 4.00 4.27
N ARG A 17 -39.01 3.48 5.47
CA ARG A 17 -38.01 3.20 6.52
C ARG A 17 -37.52 1.77 6.34
N PRO A 18 -36.22 1.50 6.11
CA PRO A 18 -35.71 0.14 6.16
C PRO A 18 -35.57 -0.28 7.64
N GLN A 19 -36.32 -1.29 8.04
CA GLN A 19 -36.14 -1.98 9.31
C GLN A 19 -34.91 -2.90 9.23
N LEU A 20 -34.00 -2.65 10.16
CA LEU A 20 -32.84 -3.46 10.50
C LEU A 20 -33.32 -4.65 11.33
N THR A 21 -33.29 -5.88 10.82
CA THR A 21 -33.02 -7.10 11.62
C THR A 21 -32.93 -8.36 10.75
N GLN A 22 -31.86 -9.11 11.00
CA GLN A 22 -31.74 -10.57 10.88
C GLN A 22 -31.70 -11.19 9.49
N LEU A 23 -30.51 -11.63 9.08
CA LEU A 23 -30.21 -13.04 8.78
C LEU A 23 -28.68 -13.20 8.67
N LEU A 24 -28.03 -13.39 9.82
CA LEU A 24 -26.68 -13.92 9.90
C LEU A 24 -26.77 -15.44 9.69
N ASN A 25 -26.11 -15.94 8.64
CA ASN A 25 -25.86 -17.36 8.45
C ASN A 25 -24.36 -17.62 8.67
N PRO A 26 -23.92 -18.09 9.86
CA PRO A 26 -22.52 -18.30 10.16
C PRO A 26 -22.14 -19.74 9.78
N SER A 27 -21.84 -19.99 8.51
CA SER A 27 -21.34 -21.30 8.08
C SER A 27 -20.41 -21.21 6.86
N CYS A 28 -19.35 -20.40 6.95
CA CYS A 28 -18.16 -20.62 6.12
C CYS A 28 -16.90 -19.93 6.69
N PHE A 29 -16.63 -20.10 7.99
CA PHE A 29 -15.31 -19.81 8.55
C PHE A 29 -14.48 -21.09 8.53
N ARG A 30 -13.86 -21.40 7.39
CA ARG A 30 -12.75 -22.36 7.38
C ARG A 30 -11.58 -21.70 8.10
N SER A 31 -11.28 -22.23 9.28
CA SER A 31 -10.10 -21.94 10.09
C SER A 31 -8.84 -22.05 9.21
N PHE A 32 -8.28 -20.91 8.81
CA PHE A 32 -6.92 -20.87 8.31
C PHE A 32 -5.99 -21.09 9.50
N LYS A 33 -5.50 -22.31 9.66
CA LYS A 33 -4.36 -22.60 10.52
C LYS A 33 -3.16 -21.83 9.98
N VAL A 34 -2.86 -20.67 10.57
CA VAL A 34 -1.56 -20.02 10.44
C VAL A 34 -0.55 -20.97 11.07
N ARG A 35 0.24 -21.68 10.26
CA ARG A 35 1.44 -22.36 10.75
C ARG A 35 2.42 -21.26 11.16
N ALA A 36 2.64 -21.13 12.46
CA ALA A 36 3.80 -20.45 12.98
C ALA A 36 5.05 -21.12 12.38
N LEU A 37 5.83 -20.36 11.60
CA LEU A 37 7.19 -20.75 11.24
C LEU A 37 8.02 -20.64 12.51
N SER A 38 8.29 -21.78 13.14
CA SER A 38 9.23 -21.88 14.25
C SER A 38 10.64 -21.57 13.72
N SER A 39 11.10 -20.34 13.92
CA SER A 39 12.48 -19.95 13.65
C SER A 39 13.40 -20.65 14.65
N SER A 40 14.35 -21.43 14.15
CA SER A 40 15.48 -21.93 14.92
C SER A 40 16.26 -20.76 15.54
N SER A 41 16.57 -20.92 16.82
CA SER A 41 17.24 -19.93 17.67
C SER A 41 18.68 -19.65 17.19
N LEU A 42 18.94 -18.39 16.79
CA LEU A 42 20.28 -17.83 16.63
C LEU A 42 20.41 -16.55 17.47
N PRO A 43 21.60 -16.24 18.01
CA PRO A 43 21.74 -15.25 19.06
C PRO A 43 21.83 -13.81 18.51
N SER A 44 21.13 -12.93 19.25
CA SER A 44 21.21 -11.46 19.30
C SER A 44 21.13 -10.66 17.98
N SER A 45 19.99 -10.02 17.76
CA SER A 45 19.93 -8.55 17.87
C SER A 45 18.48 -8.08 17.96
N ASN A 46 18.33 -6.86 18.50
CA ASN A 46 17.14 -6.26 19.11
C ASN A 46 15.87 -6.25 18.22
N GLN A 47 15.03 -7.28 18.32
CA GLN A 47 13.76 -7.40 17.58
C GLN A 47 12.55 -7.10 18.48
N SER A 48 12.35 -5.84 18.86
CA SER A 48 11.23 -5.45 19.73
C SER A 48 9.85 -5.47 19.04
N ARG A 49 9.73 -5.90 17.77
CA ARG A 49 8.47 -5.87 16.98
C ARG A 49 8.18 -7.10 16.09
N GLY A 50 8.88 -8.22 16.30
CA GLY A 50 8.47 -9.53 15.74
C GLY A 50 8.75 -9.78 14.24
N GLY A 51 9.61 -8.99 13.60
CA GLY A 51 10.06 -9.23 12.22
C GLY A 51 11.36 -8.50 11.89
N LEU A 52 12.01 -8.86 10.79
CA LEU A 52 13.24 -8.21 10.32
C LEU A 52 12.95 -6.76 9.86
N PRO A 53 13.87 -5.81 10.08
CA PRO A 53 13.74 -4.47 9.51
C PRO A 53 13.84 -4.53 7.98
N ARG A 54 12.94 -3.80 7.30
CA ARG A 54 12.80 -3.83 5.84
C ARG A 54 13.22 -2.53 5.18
N PHE A 55 14.00 -2.66 4.11
CA PHE A 55 14.60 -1.55 3.37
C PHE A 55 14.30 -1.66 1.89
N PHE A 56 14.13 -0.52 1.24
CA PHE A 56 13.79 -0.46 -0.19
C PHE A 56 15.05 -0.52 -1.03
N SER A 57 15.03 -1.34 -2.08
CA SER A 57 16.06 -1.36 -3.12
C SER A 57 15.43 -1.60 -4.47
N GLN A 58 15.73 -0.73 -5.45
CA GLN A 58 15.19 -0.87 -6.81
C GLN A 58 15.66 -2.17 -7.47
N VAL A 59 16.89 -2.58 -7.17
CA VAL A 59 17.49 -3.83 -7.65
C VAL A 59 17.55 -4.81 -6.47
N LEU A 60 17.24 -6.08 -6.72
CA LEU A 60 17.45 -7.15 -5.75
C LEU A 60 18.55 -8.09 -6.29
N PRO A 61 19.27 -8.80 -5.41
CA PRO A 61 20.12 -9.92 -5.80
C PRO A 61 19.35 -10.94 -6.65
N SER A 62 20.04 -11.65 -7.53
CA SER A 62 19.41 -12.61 -8.45
C SER A 62 19.30 -14.00 -7.85
N TYR A 63 20.25 -14.38 -7.01
CA TYR A 63 20.32 -15.68 -6.35
C TYR A 63 20.89 -15.58 -4.94
N LYS A 64 20.74 -16.64 -4.15
CA LYS A 64 21.35 -16.74 -2.83
C LYS A 64 22.88 -16.61 -2.90
N GLY A 65 23.47 -15.76 -2.07
CA GLY A 65 24.91 -15.52 -2.01
C GLY A 65 25.39 -14.30 -2.81
N ASP A 66 24.51 -13.69 -3.62
CA ASP A 66 24.79 -12.41 -4.25
C ASP A 66 24.98 -11.30 -3.22
N VAL A 67 25.82 -10.32 -3.56
CA VAL A 67 26.03 -9.11 -2.76
C VAL A 67 25.47 -7.91 -3.49
N ILE A 68 24.62 -7.15 -2.80
CA ILE A 68 24.12 -5.89 -3.29
C ILE A 68 24.64 -4.73 -2.45
N ARG A 69 24.94 -3.63 -3.13
CA ARG A 69 25.38 -2.38 -2.50
C ARG A 69 24.21 -1.42 -2.39
N LEU A 70 23.96 -0.92 -1.18
CA LEU A 70 23.03 0.18 -0.92
C LEU A 70 23.79 1.47 -0.62
N GLU A 71 23.17 2.59 -0.97
CA GLU A 71 23.68 3.94 -0.76
C GLU A 71 22.53 4.88 -0.35
N GLY A 72 22.86 6.12 0.03
CA GLY A 72 21.87 7.16 0.33
C GLY A 72 21.05 6.92 1.60
N ASP A 73 19.78 7.31 1.54
CA ASP A 73 18.88 7.41 2.70
C ASP A 73 18.69 6.07 3.44
N GLU A 74 18.66 4.94 2.73
CA GLU A 74 18.50 3.63 3.36
C GLU A 74 19.72 3.27 4.24
N VAL A 75 20.95 3.57 3.79
CA VAL A 75 22.17 3.34 4.58
C VAL A 75 22.19 4.20 5.84
N TRP A 76 21.76 5.46 5.73
CA TRP A 76 21.64 6.33 6.90
C TRP A 76 20.60 5.80 7.88
N HIS A 77 19.44 5.34 7.38
CA HIS A 77 18.39 4.75 8.23
C HIS A 77 18.89 3.48 8.94
N MET A 78 19.59 2.59 8.23
CA MET A 78 20.19 1.38 8.79
C MET A 78 21.20 1.70 9.90
N THR A 79 22.18 2.55 9.62
CA THR A 79 23.37 2.71 10.47
C THR A 79 23.24 3.78 11.54
N LYS A 80 22.45 4.84 11.30
CA LYS A 80 22.30 5.97 12.24
C LYS A 80 21.02 5.88 13.06
N VAL A 81 19.91 5.49 12.43
CA VAL A 81 18.62 5.41 13.13
C VAL A 81 18.47 4.08 13.83
N LEU A 82 18.56 2.98 13.09
CA LEU A 82 18.42 1.63 13.68
C LEU A 82 19.72 1.10 14.28
N ARG A 83 20.86 1.73 13.96
CA ARG A 83 22.20 1.39 14.48
C ARG A 83 22.59 -0.07 14.21
N LEU A 84 22.17 -0.59 13.04
CA LEU A 84 22.52 -1.93 12.59
C LEU A 84 24.03 -2.03 12.32
N LYS A 85 24.57 -3.22 12.57
CA LYS A 85 25.99 -3.57 12.44
C LYS A 85 26.17 -4.69 11.42
N THR A 86 27.42 -5.00 11.10
CA THR A 86 27.76 -6.23 10.38
C THR A 86 27.10 -7.44 11.03
N ASP A 87 26.68 -8.39 10.20
CA ASP A 87 25.94 -9.62 10.53
C ASP A 87 24.47 -9.43 10.96
N ASP A 88 23.99 -8.19 11.18
CA ASP A 88 22.56 -7.96 11.41
C ASP A 88 21.72 -8.37 10.18
N ARG A 89 20.57 -8.98 10.45
CA ARG A 89 19.62 -9.46 9.44
C ARG A 89 18.64 -8.38 9.03
N VAL A 90 18.38 -8.30 7.73
CA VAL A 90 17.48 -7.32 7.12
C VAL A 90 16.70 -7.93 5.96
N GLU A 91 15.60 -7.30 5.58
CA GLU A 91 14.86 -7.60 4.36
C GLU A 91 15.03 -6.50 3.33
N LEU A 92 15.25 -6.88 2.07
CA LEU A 92 15.19 -5.99 0.92
C LEU A 92 13.94 -6.27 0.10
N PHE A 93 13.23 -5.23 -0.27
CA PHE A 93 12.09 -5.32 -1.18
C PHE A 93 12.17 -4.25 -2.28
N ASN A 94 11.60 -4.55 -3.44
CA ASN A 94 11.64 -3.66 -4.61
C ASN A 94 10.34 -2.91 -4.91
N GLY A 95 9.33 -3.05 -4.03
CA GLY A 95 8.02 -2.44 -4.24
C GLY A 95 7.18 -3.08 -5.35
N ASN A 96 7.66 -4.14 -5.99
CA ASN A 96 7.00 -4.85 -7.09
C ASN A 96 6.75 -6.33 -6.74
N GLY A 97 6.65 -6.65 -5.45
CA GLY A 97 6.43 -8.02 -4.98
C GLY A 97 7.71 -8.81 -4.70
N GLY A 98 8.88 -8.29 -5.10
CA GLY A 98 10.18 -8.89 -4.81
C GLY A 98 10.58 -8.70 -3.35
N LEU A 99 11.10 -9.76 -2.74
CA LEU A 99 11.58 -9.78 -1.35
C LEU A 99 12.79 -10.71 -1.23
N VAL A 100 13.81 -10.30 -0.49
CA VAL A 100 14.93 -11.17 -0.14
C VAL A 100 15.43 -10.85 1.26
N GLU A 101 15.77 -11.89 2.01
CA GLU A 101 16.46 -11.75 3.29
C GLU A 101 17.97 -11.72 3.10
N GLY A 102 18.64 -10.82 3.80
CA GLY A 102 20.08 -10.69 3.75
C GLY A 102 20.71 -10.37 5.10
N SER A 103 22.03 -10.44 5.15
CA SER A 103 22.83 -9.96 6.28
C SER A 103 23.74 -8.83 5.83
N ILE A 104 23.99 -7.87 6.72
CA ILE A 104 24.94 -6.79 6.46
C ILE A 104 26.35 -7.38 6.44
N LYS A 105 27.01 -7.37 5.29
CA LYS A 105 28.36 -7.90 5.10
C LYS A 105 29.45 -6.88 5.43
N ASN A 106 29.24 -5.63 5.03
CA ASN A 106 30.22 -4.56 5.23
C ASN A 106 29.53 -3.20 5.31
N ILE A 107 30.02 -2.32 6.19
CA ILE A 107 29.58 -0.94 6.34
C ILE A 107 30.76 -0.03 5.99
N ARG A 108 30.61 0.78 4.94
CA ARG A 108 31.61 1.78 4.51
C ARG A 108 31.01 3.19 4.64
N VAL A 109 31.87 4.20 4.52
CA VAL A 109 31.48 5.62 4.68
C VAL A 109 30.35 6.03 3.72
N ASN A 110 30.37 5.51 2.49
CA ASN A 110 29.43 5.90 1.43
C ASN A 110 28.47 4.78 1.00
N GLY A 111 28.33 3.71 1.79
CA GLY A 111 27.45 2.62 1.41
C GLY A 111 27.60 1.39 2.27
N LEU A 112 26.69 0.45 2.11
CA LEU A 112 26.73 -0.84 2.79
C LEU A 112 26.48 -1.98 1.81
N GLU A 113 27.08 -3.12 2.10
CA GLU A 113 26.93 -4.35 1.33
C GLU A 113 26.04 -5.31 2.09
N ILE A 114 25.04 -5.87 1.40
CA ILE A 114 24.13 -6.88 1.94
C ILE A 114 24.35 -8.18 1.15
N LEU A 115 24.61 -9.26 1.87
CA LEU A 115 24.69 -10.61 1.32
C LEU A 115 23.30 -11.25 1.33
N ALA A 116 22.84 -11.75 0.18
CA ALA A 116 21.60 -12.51 0.06
C ALA A 116 21.74 -13.86 0.78
N MET A 117 20.91 -14.11 1.77
CA MET A 117 20.98 -15.32 2.60
C MET A 117 20.00 -16.41 2.16
N GLU A 118 19.00 -16.04 1.38
CA GLU A 118 18.00 -16.91 0.77
C GLU A 118 17.83 -16.59 -0.71
N GLU A 119 17.14 -17.47 -1.43
CA GLU A 119 16.71 -17.16 -2.80
C GLU A 119 15.69 -16.00 -2.79
N PRO A 120 15.80 -15.03 -3.72
CA PRO A 120 14.80 -13.99 -3.86
C PRO A 120 13.41 -14.57 -4.11
N LYS A 121 12.43 -14.06 -3.36
CA LYS A 121 11.02 -14.42 -3.47
C LYS A 121 10.31 -13.37 -4.33
N SER A 122 9.36 -13.82 -5.14
CA SER A 122 8.43 -12.94 -5.86
C SER A 122 7.01 -13.29 -5.47
N VAL A 123 6.31 -12.32 -4.90
CA VAL A 123 4.93 -12.48 -4.45
C VAL A 123 4.05 -11.67 -5.39
N LEU A 124 3.02 -12.30 -5.95
CA LEU A 124 2.02 -11.59 -6.75
C LEU A 124 1.10 -10.75 -5.83
N PRO A 125 0.51 -9.66 -6.33
CA PRO A 125 -0.40 -8.86 -5.52
C PRO A 125 -1.62 -9.69 -5.13
N GLN A 126 -1.77 -9.94 -3.83
CA GLN A 126 -2.91 -10.67 -3.26
C GLN A 126 -4.01 -9.67 -2.89
N SER A 127 -5.07 -9.54 -3.69
CA SER A 127 -6.41 -8.99 -3.31
C SER A 127 -7.16 -8.34 -4.49
N THR A 128 -8.43 -8.04 -4.24
CA THR A 128 -9.22 -7.05 -4.97
C THR A 128 -8.49 -5.71 -5.01
N GLN A 129 -8.18 -5.23 -6.20
CA GLN A 129 -7.56 -3.93 -6.40
C GLN A 129 -8.59 -2.82 -6.22
N TRP A 130 -8.34 -1.90 -5.28
CA TRP A 130 -9.16 -0.72 -5.09
C TRP A 130 -8.34 0.56 -5.27
N HIS A 131 -8.98 1.55 -5.88
CA HIS A 131 -8.35 2.81 -6.28
C HIS A 131 -9.06 3.98 -5.62
N VAL A 132 -8.28 4.85 -5.01
CA VAL A 132 -8.78 6.01 -4.28
C VAL A 132 -8.66 7.24 -5.16
N PHE A 133 -9.75 7.98 -5.28
CA PHE A 133 -9.78 9.29 -5.90
C PHE A 133 -10.18 10.29 -4.83
N ALA A 134 -9.29 11.24 -4.54
CA ALA A 134 -9.49 12.13 -3.40
C ALA A 134 -9.13 13.57 -3.74
N ALA A 135 -10.04 14.50 -3.43
CA ALA A 135 -9.76 15.93 -3.43
C ALA A 135 -8.87 16.28 -2.21
N CYS A 136 -7.59 15.95 -2.28
CA CYS A 136 -6.64 16.07 -1.16
C CYS A 136 -5.76 17.33 -1.21
N GLY A 137 -5.83 18.12 -2.29
CA GLY A 137 -4.95 19.28 -2.48
C GLY A 137 -5.21 20.43 -1.50
N THR A 138 -6.46 20.64 -1.08
CA THR A 138 -6.85 21.69 -0.11
C THR A 138 -6.72 21.28 1.36
N LEU A 139 -6.46 19.99 1.64
CA LEU A 139 -6.46 19.50 3.01
C LEU A 139 -5.31 20.12 3.81
N LYS A 140 -5.67 20.81 4.90
CA LYS A 140 -4.75 21.48 5.82
C LYS A 140 -4.32 20.54 6.96
N GLY A 141 -3.26 20.93 7.66
CA GLY A 141 -2.82 20.27 8.91
C GLY A 141 -2.38 18.82 8.72
N GLY A 142 -1.67 18.50 7.63
CA GLY A 142 -1.14 17.16 7.39
C GLY A 142 -2.18 16.09 7.00
N ARG A 143 -3.47 16.44 6.87
CA ARG A 143 -4.53 15.47 6.54
C ARG A 143 -4.36 14.80 5.17
N ALA A 144 -3.72 15.48 4.21
CA ALA A 144 -3.40 14.86 2.92
C ALA A 144 -2.31 13.79 3.08
N ASP A 145 -1.29 14.07 3.89
CA ASP A 145 -0.22 13.13 4.20
C ASP A 145 -0.78 11.89 4.91
N TRP A 146 -1.63 12.12 5.92
CA TRP A 146 -2.34 11.06 6.64
C TRP A 146 -3.21 10.20 5.70
N LEU A 147 -3.91 10.82 4.75
CA LEU A 147 -4.70 10.08 3.76
C LEU A 147 -3.81 9.15 2.93
N VAL A 148 -2.68 9.63 2.43
CA VAL A 148 -1.74 8.82 1.61
C VAL A 148 -1.16 7.68 2.44
N GLU A 149 -0.75 7.96 3.68
CA GLU A 149 -0.28 6.95 4.64
C GLU A 149 -1.35 5.85 4.85
N LYS A 150 -2.58 6.23 5.19
CA LYS A 150 -3.65 5.27 5.49
C LYS A 150 -4.15 4.52 4.25
N CYS A 151 -4.20 5.15 3.09
CA CYS A 151 -4.46 4.42 1.84
C CYS A 151 -3.40 3.35 1.59
N THR A 152 -2.12 3.66 1.86
CA THR A 152 -1.03 2.70 1.71
C THR A 152 -1.17 1.52 2.68
N GLU A 153 -1.39 1.81 3.96
CA GLU A 153 -1.55 0.81 5.03
C GLU A 153 -2.75 -0.11 4.81
N LEU A 154 -3.88 0.45 4.36
CA LEU A 154 -5.11 -0.31 4.16
C LEU A 154 -5.09 -1.17 2.89
N GLY A 155 -4.06 -1.06 2.05
CA GLY A 155 -3.92 -1.90 0.86
C GLY A 155 -4.40 -1.26 -0.44
N ALA A 156 -4.56 0.06 -0.53
CA ALA A 156 -4.99 0.72 -1.77
C ALA A 156 -4.00 0.41 -2.90
N SER A 157 -4.49 0.10 -4.10
CA SER A 157 -3.64 -0.14 -5.26
C SER A 157 -3.14 1.17 -5.87
N SER A 158 -3.95 2.24 -5.78
CA SER A 158 -3.50 3.57 -6.17
C SER A 158 -4.27 4.69 -5.48
N VAL A 159 -3.64 5.86 -5.38
CA VAL A 159 -4.29 7.13 -5.06
C VAL A 159 -4.13 8.08 -6.25
N THR A 160 -5.23 8.68 -6.68
CA THR A 160 -5.27 9.76 -7.69
C THR A 160 -5.77 11.04 -7.02
N PRO A 161 -4.92 12.07 -6.87
CA PRO A 161 -5.38 13.37 -6.40
C PRO A 161 -6.37 13.99 -7.39
N LEU A 162 -7.49 14.51 -6.90
CA LEU A 162 -8.47 15.22 -7.71
C LEU A 162 -8.23 16.73 -7.66
N LEU A 163 -8.16 17.34 -8.84
CA LEU A 163 -8.19 18.78 -9.02
C LEU A 163 -9.64 19.26 -8.95
N THR A 164 -9.86 20.29 -8.15
CA THR A 164 -11.19 20.86 -7.88
C THR A 164 -11.14 22.38 -8.05
N GLU A 165 -12.29 23.05 -8.09
CA GLU A 165 -12.34 24.52 -8.16
C GLU A 165 -11.52 25.19 -7.05
N ARG A 166 -11.54 24.60 -5.84
CA ARG A 166 -10.80 25.12 -4.67
C ARG A 166 -9.32 24.73 -4.65
N CYS A 167 -8.89 23.81 -5.52
CA CYS A 167 -7.50 23.42 -5.70
C CYS A 167 -7.29 22.97 -7.16
N PRO A 168 -7.04 23.94 -8.06
CA PRO A 168 -6.93 23.67 -9.49
C PRO A 168 -5.57 23.06 -9.88
N THR A 169 -4.57 23.12 -8.99
CA THR A 169 -3.24 22.56 -9.23
C THR A 169 -2.66 21.94 -7.96
N ILE A 170 -1.80 20.93 -8.14
CA ILE A 170 -0.99 20.30 -7.10
C ILE A 170 0.46 20.35 -7.58
N SER A 171 1.34 20.96 -6.78
CA SER A 171 2.77 21.11 -7.11
C SER A 171 3.51 19.78 -7.10
N ASP A 172 4.55 19.65 -7.93
CA ASP A 172 5.42 18.47 -7.99
C ASP A 172 6.07 18.13 -6.64
N ASN A 173 6.50 19.15 -5.89
CA ASN A 173 7.04 18.97 -4.53
C ASN A 173 6.07 18.23 -3.59
N ARG A 174 4.76 18.45 -3.77
CA ARG A 174 3.71 17.80 -2.98
C ARG A 174 3.51 16.35 -3.45
N VAL A 175 3.61 16.09 -4.75
CA VAL A 175 3.58 14.72 -5.30
C VAL A 175 4.78 13.91 -4.78
N GLN A 176 5.99 14.46 -4.87
CA GLN A 176 7.21 13.83 -4.31
C GLN A 176 7.14 13.61 -2.80
N ARG A 177 6.44 14.49 -2.07
CA ARG A 177 6.18 14.28 -0.64
C ARG A 177 5.26 13.07 -0.43
N PHE A 178 4.20 12.94 -1.22
CA PHE A 178 3.30 11.78 -1.14
C PHE A 178 4.02 10.48 -1.48
N GLU A 179 4.90 10.47 -2.47
CA GLU A 179 5.71 9.29 -2.81
C GLU A 179 6.57 8.83 -1.64
N ARG A 180 7.25 9.77 -0.96
CA ARG A 180 8.04 9.47 0.24
C ARG A 180 7.18 8.93 1.38
N ILE A 181 5.97 9.48 1.58
CA ILE A 181 5.03 8.99 2.60
C ILE A 181 4.54 7.59 2.25
N ALA A 182 4.17 7.34 0.99
CA ALA A 182 3.73 6.02 0.53
C ALA A 182 4.85 4.98 0.67
N LEU A 183 6.09 5.32 0.33
CA LEU A 183 7.24 4.43 0.52
C LEU A 183 7.48 4.12 2.01
N ALA A 184 7.47 5.14 2.87
CA ALA A 184 7.64 4.97 4.31
C ALA A 184 6.53 4.10 4.91
N ALA A 185 5.27 4.36 4.56
CA ALA A 185 4.12 3.56 4.98
C ALA A 185 4.23 2.11 4.48
N THR A 186 4.63 1.90 3.22
CA THR A 186 4.86 0.55 2.64
C THR A 186 5.88 -0.26 3.46
N LYS A 187 6.98 0.38 3.88
CA LYS A 187 7.99 -0.23 4.77
C LYS A 187 7.40 -0.60 6.13
N GLN A 188 6.67 0.32 6.76
CA GLN A 188 6.10 0.12 8.10
C GLN A 188 5.00 -0.94 8.12
N CYS A 189 4.11 -0.97 7.12
CA CYS A 189 3.05 -1.96 7.03
C CYS A 189 3.48 -3.30 6.41
N GLN A 190 4.79 -3.47 6.13
CA GLN A 190 5.36 -4.67 5.53
C GLN A 190 4.68 -5.10 4.22
N ARG A 191 4.24 -4.13 3.41
CA ARG A 191 3.68 -4.40 2.10
C ARG A 191 4.80 -4.58 1.06
N LEU A 192 4.63 -5.52 0.14
CA LEU A 192 5.62 -5.81 -0.92
C LEU A 192 5.39 -5.06 -2.23
N HIS A 193 4.15 -4.61 -2.45
CA HIS A 193 3.77 -3.83 -3.62
C HIS A 193 3.52 -2.39 -3.21
N GLN A 194 4.24 -1.43 -3.79
CA GLN A 194 3.98 -0.02 -3.55
C GLN A 194 2.61 0.38 -4.07
N MET A 195 1.98 1.34 -3.40
CA MET A 195 0.78 2.00 -3.89
C MET A 195 1.16 2.98 -4.99
N ASN A 196 0.51 2.90 -6.15
CA ASN A 196 0.75 3.84 -7.22
C ASN A 196 0.15 5.21 -6.91
N LEU A 197 0.94 6.28 -7.05
CA LEU A 197 0.43 7.65 -7.07
C LEU A 197 0.26 8.09 -8.52
N ASN A 198 -1.00 8.28 -8.93
CA ASN A 198 -1.30 8.74 -10.28
C ASN A 198 -1.21 10.26 -10.34
N SER A 199 -0.96 10.80 -11.54
CA SER A 199 -0.99 12.24 -11.78
C SER A 199 -2.34 12.86 -11.38
N PRO A 200 -2.35 14.11 -10.89
CA PRO A 200 -3.59 14.80 -10.55
C PRO A 200 -4.58 14.84 -11.71
N LEU A 201 -5.85 14.57 -11.42
CA LEU A 201 -6.91 14.42 -12.42
C LEU A 201 -8.06 15.40 -12.13
N LYS A 202 -8.58 16.08 -13.15
CA LYS A 202 -9.82 16.88 -13.01
C LYS A 202 -11.03 15.98 -12.77
N ILE A 203 -12.01 16.47 -12.03
CA ILE A 203 -13.20 15.67 -11.66
C ILE A 203 -13.95 15.12 -12.89
N ASP A 204 -14.05 15.91 -13.97
CA ASP A 204 -14.71 15.50 -15.22
C ASP A 204 -13.98 14.34 -15.93
N GLY A 205 -12.67 14.22 -15.70
CA GLY A 205 -11.85 13.14 -16.23
C GLY A 205 -11.99 11.82 -15.48
N LEU A 206 -12.73 11.79 -14.36
CA LEU A 206 -12.82 10.62 -13.48
C LEU A 206 -13.54 9.43 -14.14
N LEU A 207 -14.72 9.66 -14.73
CA LEU A 207 -15.53 8.59 -15.34
C LEU A 207 -14.81 7.92 -16.52
N PRO A 208 -14.21 8.66 -17.48
CA PRO A 208 -13.41 8.05 -18.54
C PRO A 208 -12.25 7.19 -18.02
N PHE A 209 -11.54 7.68 -16.99
CA PHE A 209 -10.42 6.95 -16.38
C PHE A 209 -10.85 5.60 -15.79
N GLN A 210 -11.99 5.57 -15.09
CA GLN A 210 -12.52 4.33 -14.51
C GLN A 210 -12.92 3.31 -15.58
N LEU A 211 -13.54 3.76 -16.68
CA LEU A 211 -13.94 2.89 -17.79
C LEU A 211 -12.73 2.29 -18.52
N GLN A 212 -11.67 3.07 -18.73
CA GLN A 212 -10.44 2.57 -19.35
C GLN A 212 -9.75 1.51 -18.49
N LYS A 213 -9.77 1.68 -17.17
CA LYS A 213 -9.14 0.75 -16.23
C LYS A 213 -9.91 -0.57 -16.13
N ARG A 214 -11.25 -0.52 -16.16
CA ARG A 214 -12.12 -1.72 -16.18
C ARG A 214 -11.95 -2.57 -17.45
N ARG A 215 -11.61 -1.96 -18.59
CA ARG A 215 -11.41 -2.66 -19.87
C ARG A 215 -10.06 -3.39 -19.99
N ARG A 216 -9.13 -3.14 -19.06
CA ARG A 216 -7.78 -3.72 -19.05
C ARG A 216 -7.62 -4.84 -18.00
N LEU A 217 -8.69 -5.18 -17.29
CA LEU A 217 -8.82 -6.37 -16.44
C LEU A 217 -9.60 -7.43 -17.21
#